data_AF-A0A1W2C356-F1
#
_entry.id   AF-A0A1W2C356-F1
#
_cell.length_a   1.000
_cell.length_b   1.000
_cell.length_c   1.000
_cell.angle_alpha   90.00
_cell.angle_beta   90.00
_cell.angle_gamma   90.00
#
_symmetry.space_group_name_H-M   'P 1'
#
loop_
_entity.id
_entity.type
_entity.pdbx_description
1 polymer ?
#
loop_
_entity_poly.entity_id
_entity_poly.type
_entity_poly.pdbx_seq_one_letter_code
_entity_poly.pdbx_strand_id
1 'polypeptide(L)'
;MKTYIKILLATCMVATLGSCSLDLQEQFNYKGETYSEEDPFENITAWDYIQSRVSNTPRDANNRFKLQSNTNELGFNGDELDLMIAAIKRVGYEDLYNQTANSGRTYLLLNNNAFTGNNSTRDIVRAIRGSQLADNSTIEPETYFDNWTPEQLNQLKAILRYHIVTDYVEQRTVPTANVFVLFKTLLPKVNLDALGAPVSLSNDMADIAFSRDGDARFTLRVNDVGSPLPATANTANLDESVRRHNYVFNNGIGHYLQEMVRYQPYTLYTNLPLD
;
A
#
# COMPACT_ATOMS: atom_id res chain seq x y z
N MET A 1 78.46 -18.45 13.29
CA MET A 1 77.29 -19.35 13.17
C MET A 1 76.60 -19.67 14.50
N LYS A 2 77.30 -20.09 15.57
CA LYS A 2 76.65 -20.51 16.84
C LYS A 2 75.84 -19.41 17.56
N THR A 3 76.19 -18.13 17.40
CA THR A 3 75.47 -17.01 18.04
C THR A 3 74.19 -16.63 17.29
N TYR A 4 74.23 -16.63 15.95
CA TYR A 4 73.06 -16.30 15.12
C TYR A 4 71.95 -17.34 15.20
N ILE A 5 72.29 -18.63 15.34
CA ILE A 5 71.31 -19.71 15.55
C ILE A 5 70.62 -19.56 16.91
N LYS A 6 71.35 -19.15 17.97
CA LYS A 6 70.78 -18.90 19.30
C LYS A 6 69.83 -17.70 19.30
N ILE A 7 70.17 -16.64 18.56
CA ILE A 7 69.31 -15.46 18.42
C ILE A 7 68.05 -15.82 17.63
N LEU A 8 68.16 -16.57 16.52
CA LEU A 8 67.00 -17.00 15.73
C LEU A 8 66.03 -17.90 16.54
N LEU A 9 66.58 -18.83 17.34
CA LEU A 9 65.78 -19.68 18.23
C LEU A 9 65.10 -18.88 19.35
N ALA A 10 65.78 -17.89 19.92
CA ALA A 10 65.18 -17.00 20.91
C ALA A 10 64.04 -16.15 20.32
N THR A 11 64.20 -15.63 19.10
CA THR A 11 63.16 -14.84 18.43
C THR A 11 61.94 -15.68 18.04
N CYS A 12 62.13 -16.93 17.59
CA CYS A 12 61.02 -17.86 17.34
C CYS A 12 60.25 -18.23 18.63
N MET A 13 60.95 -18.39 19.76
CA MET A 13 60.32 -18.75 21.03
C MET A 13 59.52 -17.60 21.66
N VAL A 14 59.92 -16.35 21.41
CA VAL A 14 59.16 -15.16 21.83
C VAL A 14 57.91 -14.95 20.96
N ALA A 15 57.96 -15.29 19.67
CA ALA A 15 56.82 -15.17 18.77
C ALA A 15 55.67 -16.14 19.11
N THR A 16 55.97 -17.31 19.69
CA THR A 16 54.92 -18.28 20.12
C THR A 16 54.30 -17.96 21.47
N LEU A 17 54.89 -17.05 22.25
CA LEU A 17 54.35 -16.60 23.54
C LEU A 17 53.51 -15.32 23.40
N GLY A 18 53.51 -14.70 22.22
CA GLY A 18 52.75 -13.49 21.89
C GLY A 18 51.50 -13.74 21.05
N SER A 19 51.05 -15.00 20.85
CA SER A 19 49.73 -15.20 20.24
C SER A 19 48.68 -14.77 21.25
N CYS A 20 48.15 -13.56 21.04
CA CYS A 20 47.00 -13.02 21.75
C CYS A 20 45.96 -14.13 21.91
N SER A 21 45.73 -14.55 23.15
CA SER A 21 44.46 -15.18 23.51
C SER A 21 43.40 -14.10 23.35
N LEU A 22 42.90 -13.94 22.14
CA LEU A 22 41.58 -13.37 21.96
C LEU A 22 40.65 -14.30 22.73
N ASP A 23 40.18 -13.84 23.88
CA ASP A 23 39.10 -14.51 24.58
C ASP A 23 38.01 -14.78 23.54
N LEU A 24 37.48 -16.01 23.53
CA LEU A 24 36.29 -16.34 22.75
C LEU A 24 35.27 -15.25 23.07
N GLN A 25 34.88 -14.47 22.06
CA GLN A 25 33.83 -13.46 22.22
C GLN A 25 32.70 -14.13 22.97
N GLU A 26 32.30 -13.53 24.09
CA GLU A 26 31.13 -14.00 24.84
C GLU A 26 30.02 -14.22 23.82
N GLN A 27 29.40 -15.40 23.86
CA GLN A 27 28.27 -15.71 23.00
C GLN A 27 27.31 -14.53 23.09
N PHE A 28 27.11 -13.85 21.97
CA PHE A 28 26.15 -12.77 21.90
C PHE A 28 24.79 -13.38 22.25
N ASN A 29 24.41 -13.24 23.52
CA ASN A 29 23.14 -13.69 24.00
C ASN A 29 22.17 -12.57 23.67
N TYR A 30 21.57 -12.67 22.48
CA TYR A 30 20.49 -11.79 22.06
C TYR A 30 19.39 -11.85 23.11
N LYS A 31 19.40 -10.90 24.05
CA LYS A 31 18.24 -10.54 24.81
C LYS A 31 17.41 -9.72 23.85
N GLY A 32 16.43 -10.37 23.21
CA GLY A 32 15.45 -9.64 22.43
C GLY A 32 14.90 -8.55 23.33
N GLU A 33 15.26 -7.31 23.03
CA GLU A 33 14.53 -6.17 23.53
C GLU A 33 13.09 -6.47 23.12
N THR A 34 12.23 -6.61 24.13
CA THR A 34 10.82 -6.91 23.94
C THR A 34 10.33 -5.93 22.88
N TYR A 35 10.06 -6.43 21.68
CA TYR A 35 9.27 -5.68 20.72
C TYR A 35 8.06 -5.21 21.51
N SER A 36 7.82 -3.90 21.52
CA SER A 36 6.52 -3.40 21.96
C SER A 36 5.48 -4.23 21.22
N GLU A 37 4.70 -5.04 21.95
CA GLU A 37 3.57 -5.78 21.37
C GLU A 37 2.48 -4.80 20.89
N GLU A 38 2.58 -3.52 21.30
CA GLU A 38 1.67 -2.45 20.91
C GLU A 38 1.98 -1.97 19.50
N ASP A 39 0.95 -1.97 18.65
CA ASP A 39 1.04 -1.47 17.28
C ASP A 39 1.24 0.06 17.31
N PRO A 40 2.24 0.61 16.61
CA PRO A 40 2.66 2.01 16.77
C PRO A 40 1.58 3.03 16.36
N PHE A 41 0.55 2.60 15.63
CA PHE A 41 -0.52 3.45 15.13
C PHE A 41 -1.90 3.08 15.71
N GLU A 42 -1.98 2.17 16.69
CA GLU A 42 -3.24 1.67 17.25
C GLU A 42 -4.11 2.76 17.89
N ASN A 43 -3.49 3.90 18.26
CA ASN A 43 -4.14 5.00 18.96
C ASN A 43 -4.58 6.15 18.04
N ILE A 44 -4.28 6.07 16.74
CA ILE A 44 -4.66 7.07 15.74
C ILE A 44 -5.62 6.47 14.71
N THR A 45 -6.42 7.30 14.04
CA THR A 45 -7.30 6.82 12.97
C THR A 45 -6.52 6.55 11.69
N ALA A 46 -7.12 5.78 10.77
CA ALA A 46 -6.61 5.65 9.42
C ALA A 46 -6.40 7.01 8.74
N TRP A 47 -7.32 7.97 8.96
CA TRP A 47 -7.19 9.32 8.42
C TRP A 47 -5.97 10.06 8.97
N ASP A 48 -5.77 10.05 10.29
CA ASP A 48 -4.62 10.69 10.93
C ASP A 48 -3.30 10.11 10.42
N TYR A 49 -3.24 8.77 10.29
CA TYR A 49 -2.10 8.10 9.69
C TYR A 49 -1.90 8.57 8.25
N ILE A 50 -2.94 8.56 7.41
CA ILE A 50 -2.87 8.96 6.00
C ILE A 50 -2.32 10.38 5.87
N GLN A 51 -2.79 11.32 6.70
CA GLN A 51 -2.34 12.71 6.69
C GLN A 51 -0.86 12.88 7.08
N SER A 52 -0.29 11.95 7.87
CA SER A 52 1.13 11.96 8.22
C SER A 52 2.04 11.53 7.05
N ARG A 53 1.49 10.90 6.00
CA ARG A 53 2.23 10.30 4.89
C ARG A 53 2.35 11.24 3.69
N VAL A 54 2.98 12.39 3.89
CA VAL A 54 3.22 13.40 2.84
C VAL A 54 4.66 13.38 2.32
N SER A 55 4.84 13.72 1.05
CA SER A 55 6.17 13.88 0.45
C SER A 55 6.91 15.05 1.10
N ASN A 56 8.15 14.81 1.53
CA ASN A 56 9.02 15.84 2.12
C ASN A 56 10.03 16.43 1.13
N THR A 57 9.64 16.62 -0.13
CA THR A 57 10.54 17.22 -1.14
C THR A 57 10.55 18.74 -1.05
N PRO A 58 11.69 19.40 -1.38
CA PRO A 58 11.74 20.85 -1.46
C PRO A 58 10.68 21.40 -2.41
N ARG A 59 10.02 22.48 -2.00
CA ARG A 59 9.04 23.18 -2.82
C ARG A 59 9.73 24.08 -3.84
N ASP A 60 9.13 24.20 -5.02
CA ASP A 60 9.56 25.16 -6.03
C ASP A 60 9.06 26.59 -5.74
N ALA A 61 9.43 27.54 -6.60
CA ALA A 61 9.02 28.95 -6.47
C ALA A 61 7.51 29.19 -6.53
N ASN A 62 6.73 28.21 -7.00
CA ASN A 62 5.28 28.23 -7.08
C ASN A 62 4.62 27.37 -5.99
N ASN A 63 5.37 27.05 -4.91
CA ASN A 63 4.91 26.24 -3.78
C ASN A 63 4.54 24.78 -4.12
N ARG A 64 4.90 24.29 -5.32
CA ARG A 64 4.66 22.91 -5.75
C ARG A 64 5.76 22.02 -5.23
N PHE A 65 5.47 20.75 -4.96
CA PHE A 65 6.49 19.78 -4.58
C PHE A 65 6.61 18.68 -5.63
N LYS A 66 7.77 18.03 -5.66
CA LYS A 66 8.00 16.90 -6.53
C LYS A 66 7.34 15.69 -5.87
N LEU A 67 6.32 15.12 -6.51
CA LEU A 67 5.73 13.88 -6.03
C LEU A 67 6.83 12.83 -5.89
N GLN A 68 6.88 12.16 -4.74
CA GLN A 68 7.67 10.95 -4.65
C GLN A 68 6.81 9.82 -5.20
N SER A 69 7.02 9.52 -6.49
CA SER A 69 6.52 8.32 -7.13
C SER A 69 7.71 7.50 -7.65
N ASN A 70 7.69 6.22 -7.30
CA ASN A 70 8.67 5.19 -7.56
C ASN A 70 10.00 5.23 -6.79
N THR A 71 10.42 4.01 -6.48
CA THR A 71 11.49 3.62 -5.59
C THR A 71 12.84 4.14 -6.06
N ASN A 72 13.56 4.83 -5.18
CA ASN A 72 15.01 4.78 -5.25
C ASN A 72 15.47 3.31 -5.34
N GLU A 73 16.62 3.04 -5.97
CA GLU A 73 17.20 1.69 -6.15
C GLU A 73 17.40 0.91 -4.83
N LEU A 74 17.14 1.55 -3.68
CA LEU A 74 17.23 1.01 -2.33
C LEU A 74 15.86 0.75 -1.66
N GLY A 75 14.73 1.03 -2.31
CA GLY A 75 13.40 0.56 -1.88
C GLY A 75 12.74 1.28 -0.70
N PHE A 76 13.10 2.54 -0.41
CA PHE A 76 12.61 3.25 0.79
C PHE A 76 11.65 4.42 0.54
N ASN A 77 11.49 4.91 -0.69
CA ASN A 77 10.63 6.06 -1.01
C ASN A 77 9.53 5.65 -2.01
N GLY A 78 8.27 6.06 -1.79
CA GLY A 78 7.14 5.71 -2.65
C GLY A 78 5.86 5.26 -1.92
N ASP A 79 5.80 5.40 -0.59
CA ASP A 79 4.61 5.10 0.24
C ASP A 79 3.93 6.38 0.75
N GLU A 80 4.27 7.51 0.13
CA GLU A 80 3.62 8.78 0.31
C GLU A 80 2.21 8.72 -0.31
N LEU A 81 1.27 9.38 0.35
CA LEU A 81 -0.17 9.33 0.08
C LEU A 81 -0.71 10.70 -0.35
N ASP A 82 0.15 11.60 -0.86
CA ASP A 82 -0.21 12.99 -1.17
C ASP A 82 -1.45 13.11 -2.06
N LEU A 83 -1.51 12.30 -3.12
CA LEU A 83 -2.65 12.28 -4.05
C LEU A 83 -3.89 11.61 -3.44
N MET A 84 -3.72 10.62 -2.56
CA MET A 84 -4.83 10.02 -1.83
C MET A 84 -5.43 11.00 -0.81
N ILE A 85 -4.59 11.74 -0.07
CA ILE A 85 -5.03 12.80 0.85
C ILE A 85 -5.88 13.83 0.10
N ALA A 86 -5.35 14.32 -1.03
CA ALA A 86 -6.05 15.29 -1.86
C ALA A 86 -7.35 14.72 -2.45
N ALA A 87 -7.36 13.46 -2.89
CA ALA A 87 -8.55 12.79 -3.38
C ALA A 87 -9.64 12.66 -2.31
N ILE A 88 -9.28 12.22 -1.10
CA ILE A 88 -10.21 12.09 0.04
C ILE A 88 -10.84 13.44 0.38
N LYS A 89 -10.02 14.49 0.54
CA LYS A 89 -10.51 15.85 0.78
C LYS A 89 -11.42 16.34 -0.33
N ARG A 90 -11.05 16.08 -1.59
CA ARG A 90 -11.80 16.55 -2.75
C ARG A 90 -13.22 15.98 -2.80
N VAL A 91 -13.39 14.72 -2.41
CA VAL A 91 -14.69 14.04 -2.42
C VAL A 91 -15.44 14.09 -1.09
N GLY A 92 -14.86 14.69 -0.05
CA GLY A 92 -15.46 14.85 1.27
C GLY A 92 -15.52 13.56 2.10
N TYR A 93 -14.51 12.69 1.98
CA TYR A 93 -14.47 11.40 2.68
C TYR A 93 -13.65 11.40 3.97
N GLU A 94 -13.25 12.55 4.49
CA GLU A 94 -12.49 12.65 5.75
C GLU A 94 -13.20 11.90 6.89
N ASP A 95 -14.49 12.15 7.09
CA ASP A 95 -15.29 11.47 8.12
C ASP A 95 -15.34 9.95 7.91
N LEU A 96 -15.32 9.48 6.66
CA LEU A 96 -15.34 8.05 6.35
C LEU A 96 -14.05 7.34 6.81
N TYR A 97 -12.91 8.00 6.68
CA TYR A 97 -11.61 7.49 7.12
C TYR A 97 -11.32 7.79 8.60
N ASN A 98 -12.02 8.76 9.20
CA ASN A 98 -11.85 9.17 10.58
C ASN A 98 -12.88 8.52 11.55
N GLN A 99 -13.94 7.90 11.04
CA GLN A 99 -14.96 7.26 11.88
C GLN A 99 -14.35 6.17 12.78
N THR A 100 -14.79 6.10 14.02
CA THR A 100 -14.33 5.10 15.02
C THR A 100 -15.44 4.16 15.48
N ALA A 101 -16.65 4.32 14.95
CA ALA A 101 -17.81 3.48 15.31
C ALA A 101 -17.65 2.03 14.83
N ASN A 102 -16.90 1.81 13.76
CA ASN A 102 -16.56 0.48 13.25
C ASN A 102 -15.03 0.36 13.13
N SER A 103 -14.42 -0.40 14.03
CA SER A 103 -12.99 -0.73 14.01
C SER A 103 -12.64 -1.96 13.16
N GLY A 104 -13.64 -2.63 12.60
CA GLY A 104 -13.47 -3.82 11.79
C GLY A 104 -13.19 -3.53 10.32
N ARG A 105 -12.60 -2.39 9.94
CA ARG A 105 -12.37 -2.03 8.53
C ARG A 105 -10.94 -2.32 8.08
N THR A 106 -10.79 -2.61 6.79
CA THR A 106 -9.49 -2.62 6.12
C THR A 106 -9.41 -1.49 5.11
N TYR A 107 -8.39 -0.66 5.23
CA TYR A 107 -8.08 0.45 4.35
C TYR A 107 -6.96 0.06 3.38
N LEU A 108 -7.27 -0.07 2.10
CA LEU A 108 -6.27 -0.25 1.06
C LEU A 108 -5.72 1.14 0.70
N LEU A 109 -4.52 1.42 1.20
CA LEU A 109 -3.83 2.70 1.08
C LEU A 109 -3.18 2.81 -0.31
N LEU A 110 -3.70 3.71 -1.13
CA LEU A 110 -3.27 3.95 -2.49
C LEU A 110 -2.14 4.98 -2.48
N ASN A 111 -0.90 4.54 -2.64
CA ASN A 111 0.23 5.47 -2.70
C ASN A 111 0.22 6.32 -3.96
N ASN A 112 1.09 7.32 -4.03
CA ASN A 112 1.18 8.21 -5.19
C ASN A 112 1.33 7.47 -6.53
N ASN A 113 1.97 6.31 -6.55
CA ASN A 113 2.10 5.52 -7.78
C ASN A 113 0.75 5.01 -8.30
N ALA A 114 -0.22 4.76 -7.42
CA ALA A 114 -1.56 4.35 -7.84
C ALA A 114 -2.27 5.42 -8.67
N PHE A 115 -1.79 6.67 -8.59
CA PHE A 115 -2.31 7.79 -9.35
C PHE A 115 -1.44 8.17 -10.56
N THR A 116 -0.12 7.98 -10.47
CA THR A 116 0.86 8.47 -11.46
C THR A 116 1.60 7.39 -12.24
N GLY A 117 1.34 6.13 -11.96
CA GLY A 117 2.09 5.00 -12.50
C GLY A 117 2.19 4.98 -14.02
N ASN A 118 2.96 4.01 -14.53
CA ASN A 118 3.07 3.78 -15.97
C ASN A 118 2.08 2.70 -16.46
N ASN A 119 1.15 2.25 -15.61
CA ASN A 119 0.20 1.21 -15.95
C ASN A 119 -1.09 1.80 -16.51
N SER A 120 -1.16 1.80 -17.85
CA SER A 120 -2.25 2.39 -18.61
C SER A 120 -3.68 2.07 -18.17
N THR A 121 -3.88 0.93 -17.51
CA THR A 121 -5.19 0.42 -17.09
C THR A 121 -5.49 0.57 -15.60
N ARG A 122 -4.49 0.95 -14.79
CA ARG A 122 -4.56 0.92 -13.32
C ARG A 122 -4.17 2.25 -12.66
N ASP A 123 -3.48 3.14 -13.36
CA ASP A 123 -3.24 4.49 -12.86
C ASP A 123 -4.58 5.24 -12.78
N ILE A 124 -4.95 5.70 -11.58
CA ILE A 124 -6.26 6.32 -11.31
C ILE A 124 -6.50 7.54 -12.21
N VAL A 125 -5.50 8.43 -12.34
CA VAL A 125 -5.63 9.64 -13.15
C VAL A 125 -5.88 9.27 -14.62
N ARG A 126 -5.11 8.33 -15.15
CA ARG A 126 -5.24 7.91 -16.55
C ARG A 126 -6.54 7.18 -16.81
N ALA A 127 -6.97 6.32 -15.89
CA ALA A 127 -8.22 5.58 -16.00
C ALA A 127 -9.45 6.50 -16.02
N ILE A 128 -9.42 7.60 -15.27
CA ILE A 128 -10.55 8.54 -15.19
C ILE A 128 -10.48 9.62 -16.30
N ARG A 129 -9.30 10.21 -16.52
CA ARG A 129 -9.15 11.37 -17.43
C ARG A 129 -8.70 11.01 -18.84
N GLY A 130 -8.22 9.79 -19.05
CA GLY A 130 -7.59 9.37 -20.31
C GLY A 130 -6.17 9.92 -20.51
N SER A 131 -5.70 10.83 -19.64
CA SER A 131 -4.37 11.44 -19.69
C SER A 131 -3.52 10.97 -18.50
N GLN A 132 -2.26 10.64 -18.75
CA GLN A 132 -1.33 10.24 -17.68
C GLN A 132 -0.82 11.47 -16.91
N LEU A 133 -0.81 11.39 -15.58
CA LEU A 133 0.03 12.25 -14.74
C LEU A 133 1.39 11.57 -14.64
N ALA A 134 2.45 12.20 -15.18
CA ALA A 134 3.76 11.59 -15.19
C ALA A 134 4.30 11.34 -13.78
N ASP A 135 5.04 10.26 -13.62
CA ASP A 135 5.79 10.00 -12.39
C ASP A 135 6.70 11.17 -12.02
N ASN A 136 6.84 11.41 -10.72
CA ASN A 136 7.67 12.47 -10.17
C ASN A 136 7.32 13.89 -10.67
N SER A 137 6.07 14.10 -11.11
CA SER A 137 5.59 15.41 -11.53
C SER A 137 5.68 16.42 -10.39
N THR A 138 6.02 17.66 -10.73
CA THR A 138 5.94 18.80 -9.81
C THR A 138 4.53 19.36 -9.82
N ILE A 139 3.76 19.08 -8.77
CA ILE A 139 2.36 19.50 -8.65
C ILE A 139 2.07 20.07 -7.26
N GLU A 140 0.88 20.66 -7.13
CA GLU A 140 0.25 20.97 -5.85
C GLU A 140 -0.91 19.98 -5.67
N PRO A 141 -0.75 18.92 -4.86
CA PRO A 141 -1.78 17.89 -4.74
C PRO A 141 -3.11 18.43 -4.22
N GLU A 142 -3.07 19.39 -3.29
CA GLU A 142 -4.28 19.97 -2.67
C GLU A 142 -5.25 20.56 -3.70
N THR A 143 -4.74 21.14 -4.79
CA THR A 143 -5.55 21.76 -5.85
C THR A 143 -5.65 20.90 -7.11
N TYR A 144 -4.97 19.75 -7.15
CA TYR A 144 -4.86 18.91 -8.35
C TYR A 144 -6.22 18.45 -8.91
N PHE A 145 -7.15 18.13 -8.01
CA PHE A 145 -8.47 17.62 -8.37
C PHE A 145 -9.55 18.70 -8.51
N ASP A 146 -9.22 19.99 -8.36
CA ASP A 146 -10.21 21.08 -8.36
C ASP A 146 -10.99 21.15 -9.68
N ASN A 147 -10.27 20.96 -10.79
CA ASN A 147 -10.81 21.03 -12.15
C ASN A 147 -11.41 19.71 -12.66
N TRP A 148 -11.56 18.70 -11.81
CA TRP A 148 -12.21 17.45 -12.20
C TRP A 148 -13.73 17.64 -12.30
N THR A 149 -14.34 17.04 -13.33
CA THR A 149 -15.78 17.11 -13.53
C THR A 149 -16.54 16.30 -12.47
N PRO A 150 -17.83 16.57 -12.22
CA PRO A 150 -18.64 15.77 -11.29
C PRO A 150 -18.59 14.27 -11.58
N GLU A 151 -18.59 13.89 -12.86
CA GLU A 151 -18.52 12.50 -13.30
C GLU A 151 -17.16 11.87 -12.95
N GLN A 152 -16.07 12.61 -13.15
CA GLN A 152 -14.72 12.17 -12.78
C GLN A 152 -14.58 12.00 -11.27
N LEU A 153 -15.15 12.94 -10.50
CA LEU A 153 -15.19 12.85 -9.04
C LEU A 153 -16.03 11.67 -8.57
N ASN A 154 -17.12 11.34 -9.27
CA ASN A 154 -17.93 10.18 -8.92
C ASN A 154 -17.22 8.85 -9.19
N GLN A 155 -16.42 8.76 -10.26
CA GLN A 155 -15.51 7.62 -10.46
C GLN A 155 -14.43 7.56 -9.37
N LEU A 156 -13.88 8.70 -8.94
CA LEU A 156 -12.90 8.75 -7.84
C LEU A 156 -13.53 8.28 -6.52
N LYS A 157 -14.77 8.69 -6.22
CA LYS A 157 -15.56 8.17 -5.09
C LYS A 157 -15.70 6.64 -5.15
N ALA A 158 -15.97 6.10 -6.34
CA ALA A 158 -16.09 4.66 -6.54
C ALA A 158 -14.79 3.92 -6.21
N ILE A 159 -13.67 4.44 -6.71
CA ILE A 159 -12.33 3.90 -6.43
C ILE A 159 -12.08 3.91 -4.92
N LEU A 160 -12.22 5.06 -4.25
CA LEU A 160 -11.96 5.16 -2.81
C LEU A 160 -12.84 4.21 -1.98
N ARG A 161 -14.13 4.09 -2.31
CA ARG A 161 -15.05 3.15 -1.62
C ARG A 161 -14.72 1.68 -1.85
N TYR A 162 -14.25 1.31 -3.05
CA TYR A 162 -13.82 -0.07 -3.32
C TYR A 162 -12.59 -0.48 -2.51
N HIS A 163 -11.75 0.51 -2.19
CA HIS A 163 -10.52 0.33 -1.43
C HIS A 163 -10.73 0.42 0.10
N ILE A 164 -11.98 0.35 0.56
CA ILE A 164 -12.33 0.15 1.97
C ILE A 164 -13.14 -1.14 2.08
N VAL A 165 -12.56 -2.14 2.77
CA VAL A 165 -13.19 -3.42 3.06
C VAL A 165 -13.94 -3.33 4.39
N THR A 166 -15.10 -3.96 4.47
CA THR A 166 -15.98 -3.94 5.66
C THR A 166 -15.49 -4.79 6.83
N ASP A 167 -14.45 -5.59 6.59
CA ASP A 167 -13.90 -6.58 7.51
C ASP A 167 -12.43 -6.27 7.84
N TYR A 168 -11.98 -6.74 9.01
CA TYR A 168 -10.60 -6.62 9.47
C TYR A 168 -9.79 -7.76 8.86
N VAL A 169 -9.01 -7.44 7.82
CA VAL A 169 -8.26 -8.40 7.03
C VAL A 169 -6.79 -8.17 7.27
N GLU A 170 -6.19 -8.96 8.15
CA GLU A 170 -4.74 -9.06 8.30
C GLU A 170 -4.21 -10.27 7.55
N GLN A 171 -2.88 -10.41 7.47
CA GLN A 171 -2.25 -11.56 6.81
C GLN A 171 -2.75 -12.91 7.33
N ARG A 172 -3.06 -13.02 8.62
CA ARG A 172 -3.50 -14.28 9.22
C ARG A 172 -5.00 -14.54 9.02
N THR A 173 -5.79 -13.52 8.69
CA THR A 173 -7.21 -13.68 8.31
C THR A 173 -7.37 -14.56 7.07
N VAL A 174 -6.33 -14.64 6.22
CA VAL A 174 -6.23 -15.61 5.14
C VAL A 174 -5.35 -16.79 5.61
N PRO A 175 -5.93 -17.90 6.11
CA PRO A 175 -5.15 -18.92 6.81
C PRO A 175 -4.35 -19.82 5.88
N THR A 176 -4.79 -19.98 4.63
CA THR A 176 -4.21 -20.92 3.67
C THR A 176 -3.67 -20.18 2.46
N ALA A 177 -2.41 -20.46 2.11
CA ALA A 177 -1.81 -19.92 0.90
C ALA A 177 -2.55 -20.40 -0.36
N ASN A 178 -2.61 -19.54 -1.38
CA ASN A 178 -3.28 -19.78 -2.66
C ASN A 178 -4.78 -20.11 -2.55
N VAL A 179 -5.41 -19.82 -1.40
CA VAL A 179 -6.86 -19.90 -1.23
C VAL A 179 -7.42 -18.48 -1.22
N PHE A 180 -8.44 -18.26 -2.05
CA PHE A 180 -9.13 -16.99 -2.12
C PHE A 180 -10.20 -16.91 -1.03
N VAL A 181 -10.17 -15.81 -0.28
CA VAL A 181 -11.22 -15.41 0.65
C VAL A 181 -11.89 -14.17 0.10
N LEU A 182 -13.22 -14.18 0.04
CA LEU A 182 -14.02 -13.05 -0.43
C LEU A 182 -14.47 -12.20 0.75
N PHE A 183 -14.33 -10.90 0.60
CA PHE A 183 -14.84 -9.89 1.53
C PHE A 183 -15.70 -8.87 0.79
N LYS A 184 -16.42 -8.03 1.54
CA LYS A 184 -17.23 -6.95 0.99
C LYS A 184 -16.49 -5.61 1.12
N THR A 185 -16.70 -4.74 0.14
CA THR A 185 -16.20 -3.36 0.15
C THR A 185 -17.31 -2.38 0.54
N LEU A 186 -17.01 -1.08 0.62
CA LEU A 186 -18.03 -0.04 0.75
C LEU A 186 -18.62 0.42 -0.59
N LEU A 187 -18.18 -0.16 -1.71
CA LEU A 187 -18.70 0.18 -3.03
C LEU A 187 -19.94 -0.67 -3.36
N PRO A 188 -21.12 -0.09 -3.60
CA PRO A 188 -22.26 -0.84 -4.11
C PRO A 188 -21.98 -1.38 -5.51
N LYS A 189 -22.49 -2.57 -5.86
CA LYS A 189 -22.40 -3.09 -7.23
C LYS A 189 -23.25 -2.24 -8.19
N VAL A 190 -22.93 -2.25 -9.47
CA VAL A 190 -23.76 -1.65 -10.51
C VAL A 190 -24.65 -2.73 -11.14
N ASN A 191 -25.96 -2.46 -11.18
CA ASN A 191 -26.91 -3.22 -11.96
C ASN A 191 -26.83 -2.81 -13.43
N LEU A 192 -26.73 -3.80 -14.31
CA LEU A 192 -26.64 -3.60 -15.75
C LEU A 192 -27.94 -4.05 -16.43
N ASP A 193 -28.32 -3.39 -17.52
CA ASP A 193 -29.38 -3.87 -18.40
C ASP A 193 -28.91 -5.06 -19.27
N ALA A 194 -29.80 -5.57 -20.11
CA ALA A 194 -29.50 -6.69 -21.02
C ALA A 194 -28.40 -6.37 -22.06
N LEU A 195 -28.07 -5.09 -22.28
CA LEU A 195 -27.03 -4.62 -23.19
C LEU A 195 -25.73 -4.28 -22.46
N GLY A 196 -25.68 -4.43 -21.14
CA GLY A 196 -24.51 -4.13 -20.31
C GLY A 196 -24.37 -2.65 -19.93
N ALA A 197 -25.40 -1.82 -20.10
CA ALA A 197 -25.38 -0.43 -19.69
C ALA A 197 -25.77 -0.27 -18.21
N PRO A 198 -25.15 0.68 -17.47
CA PRO A 198 -25.45 0.92 -16.06
C PRO A 198 -26.87 1.49 -15.86
N VAL A 199 -27.64 0.87 -14.97
CA VAL A 199 -29.03 1.26 -14.67
C VAL A 199 -29.17 1.87 -13.28
N SER A 200 -28.61 1.20 -12.27
CA SER A 200 -28.71 1.63 -10.87
C SER A 200 -27.58 1.05 -10.03
N LEU A 201 -27.43 1.56 -8.81
CA LEU A 201 -26.66 0.88 -7.77
C LEU A 201 -27.49 -0.27 -7.18
N SER A 202 -26.80 -1.34 -6.79
CA SER A 202 -27.36 -2.47 -6.07
C SER A 202 -27.32 -2.22 -4.56
N ASN A 203 -28.13 -2.93 -3.80
CA ASN A 203 -27.98 -3.01 -2.34
C ASN A 203 -26.82 -3.93 -1.93
N ASP A 204 -26.36 -4.78 -2.85
CA ASP A 204 -25.21 -5.65 -2.62
C ASP A 204 -23.90 -4.89 -2.84
N MET A 205 -22.99 -5.00 -1.88
CA MET A 205 -21.65 -4.44 -1.98
C MET A 205 -20.74 -5.32 -2.84
N ALA A 206 -19.84 -4.66 -3.56
CA ALA A 206 -18.84 -5.28 -4.43
C ALA A 206 -17.91 -6.18 -3.62
N ASP A 207 -17.64 -7.35 -4.17
CA ASP A 207 -16.74 -8.34 -3.58
C ASP A 207 -15.29 -7.97 -3.89
N ILE A 208 -14.39 -8.28 -2.97
CA ILE A 208 -12.94 -8.19 -3.15
C ILE A 208 -12.32 -9.49 -2.68
N ALA A 209 -11.34 -10.00 -3.42
CA ALA A 209 -10.70 -11.27 -3.11
C ALA A 209 -9.31 -11.03 -2.53
N PHE A 210 -9.00 -11.68 -1.42
CA PHE A 210 -7.66 -11.76 -0.88
C PHE A 210 -7.16 -13.19 -0.94
N SER A 211 -5.90 -13.38 -1.27
CA SER A 211 -5.19 -14.64 -1.10
C SER A 211 -3.81 -14.36 -0.51
N ARG A 212 -3.20 -15.39 0.07
CA ARG A 212 -1.78 -15.34 0.41
C ARG A 212 -0.97 -15.96 -0.70
N ASP A 213 0.12 -15.31 -1.06
CA ASP A 213 1.10 -15.92 -1.94
C ASP A 213 1.72 -17.17 -1.29
N GLY A 214 1.75 -18.28 -2.04
CA GLY A 214 2.38 -19.51 -1.63
C GLY A 214 3.90 -19.44 -1.63
N ASP A 215 4.47 -18.61 -2.50
CA ASP A 215 5.92 -18.47 -2.65
C ASP A 215 6.48 -17.42 -1.68
N ALA A 216 5.85 -16.25 -1.60
CA ALA A 216 6.14 -15.24 -0.59
C ALA A 216 5.13 -15.34 0.56
N ARG A 217 5.29 -16.35 1.44
CA ARG A 217 4.32 -16.84 2.45
C ARG A 217 3.46 -15.80 3.19
N PHE A 218 3.88 -14.55 3.30
CA PHE A 218 3.17 -13.49 4.01
C PHE A 218 2.63 -12.37 3.09
N THR A 219 2.99 -12.34 1.82
CA THR A 219 2.44 -11.38 0.86
C THR A 219 0.96 -11.67 0.61
N LEU A 220 0.12 -10.66 0.84
CA LEU A 220 -1.28 -10.69 0.43
C LEU A 220 -1.38 -10.28 -1.04
N ARG A 221 -2.21 -10.98 -1.79
CA ARG A 221 -2.61 -10.62 -3.15
C ARG A 221 -4.09 -10.27 -3.17
N VAL A 222 -4.44 -9.27 -3.96
CA VAL A 222 -5.79 -8.71 -4.07
C VAL A 222 -6.28 -8.89 -5.49
N ASN A 223 -7.47 -9.48 -5.65
CA ASN A 223 -8.13 -9.78 -6.93
C ASN A 223 -7.26 -10.57 -7.91
N ASP A 224 -6.35 -11.40 -7.39
CA ASP A 224 -5.43 -12.20 -8.19
C ASP A 224 -6.16 -13.15 -9.16
N VAL A 225 -5.43 -13.51 -10.22
CA VAL A 225 -5.94 -14.32 -11.32
C VAL A 225 -6.44 -15.66 -10.78
N GLY A 226 -7.65 -16.03 -11.17
CA GLY A 226 -8.30 -17.26 -10.68
C GLY A 226 -9.11 -17.07 -9.39
N SER A 227 -9.15 -15.86 -8.82
CA SER A 227 -10.14 -15.53 -7.79
C SER A 227 -11.57 -15.70 -8.33
N PRO A 228 -12.55 -16.05 -7.48
CA PRO A 228 -13.94 -16.27 -7.89
C PRO A 228 -14.71 -14.96 -8.22
N LEU A 229 -13.98 -13.90 -8.58
CA LEU A 229 -14.55 -12.62 -9.00
C LEU A 229 -14.92 -12.65 -10.49
N PRO A 230 -15.74 -11.70 -10.96
CA PRO A 230 -16.03 -11.55 -12.39
C PRO A 230 -14.76 -11.32 -13.22
N ALA A 231 -14.79 -11.71 -14.50
CA ALA A 231 -13.67 -11.52 -15.43
C ALA A 231 -13.22 -10.06 -15.60
N THR A 232 -14.06 -9.10 -15.21
CA THR A 232 -13.74 -7.67 -15.19
C THR A 232 -12.83 -7.25 -14.05
N ALA A 233 -12.61 -8.14 -13.07
CA ALA A 233 -11.92 -7.90 -11.80
C ALA A 233 -10.63 -8.70 -11.62
N ASN A 234 -10.53 -9.91 -12.19
CA ASN A 234 -9.47 -10.89 -11.88
C ASN A 234 -8.52 -11.18 -13.05
N THR A 235 -8.18 -10.15 -13.83
CA THR A 235 -7.18 -10.27 -14.91
C THR A 235 -5.79 -9.95 -14.39
N ALA A 236 -4.75 -10.46 -15.05
CA ALA A 236 -3.34 -10.20 -14.70
C ALA A 236 -2.90 -8.71 -14.82
N ASN A 237 -3.82 -7.83 -15.23
CA ASN A 237 -3.62 -6.39 -15.30
C ASN A 237 -4.48 -5.65 -14.26
N LEU A 238 -5.13 -6.37 -13.34
CA LEU A 238 -6.06 -5.82 -12.33
C LEU A 238 -5.93 -6.54 -10.98
N ASP A 239 -4.93 -7.41 -10.84
CA ASP A 239 -4.45 -7.99 -9.59
C ASP A 239 -3.37 -7.12 -8.96
N GLU A 240 -3.28 -7.13 -7.62
CA GLU A 240 -2.25 -6.38 -6.91
C GLU A 240 -1.64 -7.18 -5.76
N SER A 241 -0.33 -7.06 -5.57
CA SER A 241 0.33 -7.53 -4.36
C SER A 241 0.43 -6.40 -3.34
N VAL A 242 0.00 -6.68 -2.11
CA VAL A 242 0.19 -5.77 -0.98
C VAL A 242 1.67 -5.59 -0.72
N ARG A 243 2.14 -4.34 -0.76
CA ARG A 243 3.57 -4.01 -0.59
C ARG A 243 3.99 -3.93 0.85
N ARG A 244 3.15 -3.31 1.67
CA ARG A 244 3.31 -3.20 3.11
C ARG A 244 1.95 -3.42 3.75
N HIS A 245 1.95 -4.12 4.86
CA HIS A 245 0.76 -4.71 5.41
C HIS A 245 0.66 -4.48 6.91
N ASN A 246 -0.55 -4.64 7.43
CA ASN A 246 -0.89 -4.62 8.84
C ASN A 246 -0.52 -3.31 9.57
N TYR A 247 -0.85 -2.16 9.00
CA TYR A 247 -0.80 -0.89 9.73
C TYR A 247 -2.05 -0.78 10.60
N VAL A 248 -1.96 -1.18 11.86
CA VAL A 248 -3.12 -1.21 12.77
C VAL A 248 -3.45 0.20 13.25
N PHE A 249 -4.71 0.60 13.12
CA PHE A 249 -5.27 1.88 13.52
C PHE A 249 -6.37 1.67 14.56
N ASN A 250 -6.76 2.71 15.28
CA ASN A 250 -7.86 2.62 16.25
C ASN A 250 -9.22 2.25 15.61
N ASN A 251 -9.34 2.44 14.28
CA ASN A 251 -10.55 2.22 13.51
C ASN A 251 -10.38 1.19 12.37
N GLY A 252 -9.32 0.40 12.37
CA GLY A 252 -9.11 -0.65 11.38
C GLY A 252 -7.66 -1.01 11.13
N ILE A 253 -7.38 -1.50 9.92
CA ILE A 253 -6.05 -1.91 9.49
C ILE A 253 -5.74 -1.41 8.08
N GLY A 254 -4.50 -1.00 7.83
CA GLY A 254 -4.04 -0.46 6.55
C GLY A 254 -3.11 -1.41 5.79
N HIS A 255 -3.26 -1.45 4.46
CA HIS A 255 -2.34 -2.14 3.54
C HIS A 255 -2.02 -1.26 2.34
N TYR A 256 -0.75 -1.14 1.98
CA TYR A 256 -0.31 -0.35 0.84
C TYR A 256 -0.43 -1.10 -0.47
N LEU A 257 -1.09 -0.45 -1.44
CA LEU A 257 -1.15 -0.86 -2.83
C LEU A 257 -0.42 0.17 -3.71
N GLN A 258 0.26 -0.30 -4.77
CA GLN A 258 0.86 0.60 -5.75
C GLN A 258 -0.12 0.96 -6.88
N GLU A 259 -1.16 0.18 -7.05
CA GLU A 259 -2.02 0.25 -8.23
C GLU A 259 -3.45 -0.04 -7.81
N MET A 260 -4.42 0.60 -8.45
CA MET A 260 -5.82 0.34 -8.11
C MET A 260 -6.24 -1.06 -8.56
N VAL A 261 -7.21 -1.61 -7.84
CA VAL A 261 -7.97 -2.81 -8.23
C VAL A 261 -9.45 -2.44 -8.43
N ARG A 262 -10.27 -3.32 -9.00
CA ARG A 262 -11.72 -3.07 -9.20
C ARG A 262 -12.54 -4.35 -9.24
N TYR A 263 -13.85 -4.24 -9.00
CA TYR A 263 -14.83 -5.32 -9.25
C TYR A 263 -15.48 -5.20 -10.64
N GLN A 264 -15.94 -3.99 -10.94
CA GLN A 264 -16.54 -3.60 -12.22
C GLN A 264 -15.77 -2.38 -12.76
N PRO A 265 -15.80 -2.11 -14.08
CA PRO A 265 -15.22 -0.89 -14.65
C PRO A 265 -15.77 0.36 -13.96
N TYR A 266 -14.88 1.25 -13.49
CA TYR A 266 -15.29 2.48 -12.79
C TYR A 266 -16.10 3.44 -13.67
N THR A 267 -15.96 3.35 -15.00
CA THR A 267 -16.77 4.10 -15.96
C THR A 267 -18.28 3.80 -15.86
N LEU A 268 -18.68 2.66 -15.29
CA LEU A 268 -20.08 2.33 -15.03
C LEU A 268 -20.71 3.21 -13.93
N TYR A 269 -19.89 3.82 -13.08
CA TYR A 269 -20.34 4.69 -12.00
C TYR A 269 -20.48 6.15 -12.44
N THR A 270 -20.03 6.54 -13.64
CA THR A 270 -19.99 7.93 -14.13
C THR A 270 -21.25 8.76 -13.79
N ASN A 271 -22.44 8.17 -13.99
CA ASN A 271 -23.73 8.85 -13.80
C ASN A 271 -24.58 8.25 -12.66
N LEU A 272 -23.99 7.43 -11.78
CA LEU A 272 -24.68 6.79 -10.66
C LEU A 272 -24.18 7.39 -9.34
N PRO A 273 -24.90 8.34 -8.72
CA PRO A 273 -24.39 9.09 -7.57
C PRO A 273 -24.08 8.15 -6.40
N LEU A 274 -22.87 8.29 -5.86
CA LEU A 274 -22.36 7.50 -4.72
C LEU A 274 -22.43 8.27 -3.40
N ASP A 275 -23.31 9.25 -3.28
CA ASP A 275 -23.42 10.12 -2.11
C ASP A 275 -23.81 9.31 -0.86
#